data_AF-A0A3D4HSX7-F1
#
_entry.id   AF-A0A3D4HSX7-F1
#
_cell.length_a   1.000
_cell.length_b   1.000
_cell.length_c   1.000
_cell.angle_alpha   90.00
_cell.angle_beta   90.00
_cell.angle_gamma   90.00
#
_symmetry.space_group_name_H-M   'P 1'
#
loop_
_entity.id
_entity.type
_entity.pdbx_description
1 polymer ?
#
loop_
_entity_poly.entity_id
_entity_poly.type
_entity_poly.pdbx_seq_one_letter_code
_entity_poly.pdbx_strand_id
1 'polypeptide(L)'
;ETALMTSIEGNRGEPRPRPPFPAEKGLFQKPTLLNNVETYANIPQIILHGADWFTSMGTEKSKGTKVFALGGKIHNTGLVEIPMGTTLREIVEEIGGGIPNGKRFKAAQTGGPSGGCIPAEHLDIPIDYDNLISIGSMMGSG
;
A
#
# COMPACT_ATOMS: atom_id res chain seq x y z
N GLU A 1 8.81 3.69 11.78
CA GLU A 1 10.01 4.39 11.30
C GLU A 1 11.07 4.59 12.39
N THR A 2 10.85 5.44 13.41
CA THR A 2 11.88 5.73 14.44
C THR A 2 12.34 4.51 15.23
N ALA A 3 11.43 3.59 15.54
CA ALA A 3 11.75 2.30 16.15
C ALA A 3 12.75 1.45 15.33
N LEU A 4 12.66 1.49 13.99
CA LEU A 4 13.59 0.78 13.10
C LEU A 4 15.01 1.32 13.25
N MET A 5 15.17 2.65 13.23
CA MET A 5 16.46 3.29 13.42
C MET A 5 17.03 3.00 14.81
N THR A 6 16.22 3.08 15.87
CA THR A 6 16.64 2.71 17.23
C THR A 6 17.17 1.28 17.28
N SER A 7 16.50 0.35 16.58
CA SER A 7 16.94 -1.04 16.47
C SER A 7 18.24 -1.21 15.69
N ILE A 8 18.43 -0.47 14.58
CA ILE A 8 19.69 -0.49 13.80
C ILE A 8 20.87 0.03 14.63
N GLU A 9 20.61 1.00 15.52
CA GLU A 9 21.61 1.53 16.45
C GLU A 9 21.96 0.57 17.60
N GLY A 10 21.38 -0.65 17.63
CA GLY A 10 21.66 -1.68 18.64
C GLY A 10 20.85 -1.53 19.93
N ASN A 11 19.87 -0.62 19.97
CA ASN A 11 19.01 -0.41 21.12
C ASN A 11 17.69 -1.19 20.98
N ARG A 12 16.89 -1.23 22.07
CA ARG A 12 15.52 -1.76 22.02
C ARG A 12 14.70 -0.97 20.99
N GLY A 13 13.91 -1.64 20.16
CA GLY A 13 13.13 -1.05 19.05
C GLY A 13 11.97 -0.16 19.47
N GLU A 14 12.22 0.82 20.33
CA GLU A 14 11.23 1.79 20.81
C GLU A 14 11.19 3.01 19.90
N PRO A 15 9.98 3.50 19.57
CA PRO A 15 9.83 4.71 18.77
C PRO A 15 10.31 5.92 19.57
N ARG A 16 11.03 6.82 18.89
CA ARG A 16 11.38 8.15 19.43
C ARG A 16 10.24 9.14 19.16
N PRO A 17 9.89 10.00 20.13
CA PRO A 17 8.96 11.10 19.88
C PRO A 17 9.56 12.08 18.86
N ARG A 18 8.70 12.69 18.05
CA ARG A 18 9.05 13.77 17.13
C ARG A 18 8.60 15.10 17.76
N PRO A 19 9.33 16.21 17.60
CA PRO A 19 10.61 16.39 16.89
C PRO A 19 11.86 15.89 17.66
N PRO A 20 13.03 15.72 16.99
CA PRO A 20 13.32 16.00 15.57
C PRO A 20 12.78 14.94 14.61
N PHE A 21 12.58 15.31 13.34
CA PHE A 21 12.23 14.36 12.29
C PHE A 21 13.47 13.62 11.76
N PRO A 22 13.34 12.35 11.30
CA PRO A 22 14.48 11.57 10.77
C PRO A 22 15.25 12.21 9.63
N ALA A 23 14.55 12.97 8.77
CA ALA A 23 15.16 13.72 7.67
C ALA A 23 16.17 14.76 8.16
N GLU A 24 16.02 15.28 9.39
CA GLU A 24 16.97 16.18 10.03
C GLU A 24 17.98 15.41 10.90
N LYS A 25 17.47 14.52 11.76
CA LYS A 25 18.25 13.71 12.71
C LYS A 25 17.61 12.33 12.88
N GLY A 26 18.01 11.41 12.03
CA GLY A 26 17.58 10.01 12.03
C GLY A 26 18.66 9.09 12.58
N LEU A 27 19.12 8.17 11.73
CA LEU A 27 20.08 7.13 12.08
C LEU A 27 21.43 7.74 12.50
N PHE A 28 21.95 7.33 13.66
CA PHE A 28 23.19 7.87 14.23
C PHE A 28 23.23 9.40 14.34
N GLN A 29 22.06 10.02 14.56
CA GLN A 29 21.88 11.47 14.62
C GLN A 29 22.26 12.20 13.32
N LYS A 30 22.18 11.51 12.16
CA LYS A 30 22.43 12.08 10.84
C LYS A 30 21.11 12.24 10.04
N PRO A 31 21.03 13.22 9.14
CA PRO A 31 19.94 13.30 8.16
C PRO A 31 19.74 11.96 7.46
N THR A 32 18.54 11.38 7.56
CA THR A 32 18.24 10.04 7.04
C THR A 32 16.92 10.03 6.30
N LEU A 33 16.95 9.61 5.03
CA LEU A 33 15.74 9.31 4.27
C LEU A 33 15.37 7.84 4.46
N LEU A 34 14.18 7.60 5.00
CA LEU A 34 13.62 6.27 5.15
C LEU A 34 12.34 6.19 4.34
N ASN A 35 12.31 5.24 3.41
CA ASN A 35 11.15 4.95 2.58
C ASN A 35 10.90 3.45 2.54
N ASN A 36 9.70 3.05 2.11
CA ASN A 36 9.39 1.66 1.88
C ASN A 36 10.22 1.11 0.70
N VAL A 37 10.45 -0.21 0.68
CA VAL A 37 11.14 -0.91 -0.40
C VAL A 37 10.50 -0.63 -1.76
N GLU A 38 9.17 -0.68 -1.86
CA GLU A 38 8.44 -0.42 -3.11
C GLU A 38 8.65 1.01 -3.62
N THR A 39 8.70 2.00 -2.71
CA THR A 39 9.03 3.38 -3.08
C THR A 39 10.38 3.46 -3.76
N TYR A 40 11.42 2.84 -3.18
CA TYR A 40 12.74 2.82 -3.80
C TYR A 40 12.81 1.95 -5.05
N ALA A 41 12.02 0.87 -5.14
CA ALA A 41 11.95 0.02 -6.33
C ALA A 41 11.35 0.75 -7.55
N ASN A 42 10.45 1.72 -7.32
CA ASN A 42 9.89 2.55 -8.39
C ASN A 42 10.85 3.63 -8.90
N ILE A 43 11.82 4.10 -8.09
CA ILE A 43 12.73 5.19 -8.48
C ILE A 43 13.54 4.87 -9.75
N PRO A 44 14.19 3.70 -9.90
CA PRO A 44 14.89 3.37 -11.14
C PRO A 44 14.00 3.41 -12.38
N GLN A 45 12.77 2.90 -12.28
CA GLN A 45 11.83 2.89 -13.40
C GLN A 45 11.42 4.32 -13.79
N ILE A 46 11.16 5.18 -12.80
CA ILE A 46 10.86 6.60 -13.02
C ILE A 46 12.03 7.33 -13.69
N ILE A 47 13.28 7.05 -13.29
CA ILE A 47 14.47 7.66 -13.92
C ILE A 47 14.63 7.20 -15.37
N LEU A 48 14.39 5.92 -15.65
CA LEU A 48 14.57 5.33 -16.99
C LEU A 48 13.48 5.74 -17.98
N HIS A 49 12.23 5.81 -17.54
CA HIS A 49 11.06 6.05 -18.40
C HIS A 49 10.51 7.48 -18.29
N GLY A 50 10.95 8.26 -17.30
CA GLY A 50 10.47 9.61 -17.03
C GLY A 50 9.26 9.66 -16.10
N ALA A 51 9.05 10.82 -15.49
CA ALA A 51 7.92 11.05 -14.59
C ALA A 51 6.57 10.98 -15.32
N ASP A 52 6.50 11.43 -16.57
CA ASP A 52 5.26 11.38 -17.38
C ASP A 52 4.77 9.94 -17.58
N TRP A 53 5.70 9.00 -17.79
CA TRP A 53 5.36 7.58 -17.86
C TRP A 53 4.72 7.09 -16.57
N PHE A 54 5.35 7.33 -15.42
CA PHE A 54 4.83 6.88 -14.13
C PHE A 54 3.48 7.53 -13.79
N THR A 55 3.33 8.82 -14.11
CA THR A 55 2.12 9.60 -13.81
C THR A 55 0.99 9.42 -14.83
N SER A 56 1.27 8.78 -15.97
CA SER A 56 0.24 8.34 -16.93
C SER A 56 -0.60 7.18 -16.38
N MET A 57 -0.10 6.48 -15.36
CA MET A 57 -0.80 5.43 -14.63
C MET A 57 -1.41 5.99 -13.35
N GLY A 58 -2.49 5.36 -12.90
CA GLY A 58 -3.17 5.74 -11.66
C GLY A 58 -4.27 6.79 -11.86
N THR A 59 -4.70 7.40 -10.76
CA THR A 59 -5.71 8.47 -10.77
C THR A 59 -5.06 9.86 -10.84
N GLU A 60 -5.85 10.93 -10.79
CA GLU A 60 -5.30 12.30 -10.74
C GLU A 60 -4.42 12.51 -9.51
N LYS A 61 -4.85 11.99 -8.35
CA LYS A 61 -4.17 12.21 -7.06
C LYS A 61 -3.30 11.06 -6.59
N SER A 62 -3.47 9.85 -7.15
CA SER A 62 -2.68 8.66 -6.82
C SER A 62 -2.02 8.12 -8.07
N LYS A 63 -0.78 8.53 -8.31
CA LYS A 63 -0.01 8.19 -9.52
C LYS A 63 0.70 6.84 -9.40
N GLY A 64 0.90 6.21 -10.56
CA GLY A 64 1.65 4.96 -10.68
C GLY A 64 0.84 3.71 -10.36
N THR A 65 1.58 2.65 -10.07
CA THR A 65 1.06 1.33 -9.71
C THR A 65 1.28 1.05 -8.23
N LYS A 66 0.59 0.02 -7.75
CA LYS A 66 0.70 -0.48 -6.39
C LYS A 66 0.67 -2.00 -6.42
N VAL A 67 1.57 -2.60 -5.65
CA VAL A 67 1.60 -4.06 -5.44
C VAL A 67 0.69 -4.43 -4.27
N PHE A 68 -0.23 -5.37 -4.48
CA PHE A 68 -1.11 -5.93 -3.46
C PHE A 68 -0.83 -7.40 -3.24
N ALA A 69 -0.89 -7.82 -1.97
CA ALA A 69 -0.91 -9.23 -1.61
C ALA A 69 -2.36 -9.75 -1.52
N LEU A 70 -2.79 -10.52 -2.54
CA LEU A 70 -4.08 -11.22 -2.53
C LEU A 70 -3.98 -12.52 -1.72
N GLY A 71 -4.69 -12.55 -0.60
CA GLY A 71 -4.77 -13.70 0.29
C GLY A 71 -6.17 -13.94 0.83
N GLY A 72 -6.31 -15.00 1.62
CA GLY A 72 -7.58 -15.36 2.26
C GLY A 72 -8.45 -16.27 1.38
N LYS A 73 -9.75 -16.00 1.34
CA LYS A 73 -10.75 -16.86 0.68
C LYS A 73 -10.99 -16.41 -0.76
N ILE A 74 -9.98 -16.55 -1.61
CA ILE A 74 -9.99 -16.13 -3.02
C ILE A 74 -9.35 -17.23 -3.88
N HIS A 75 -9.73 -17.35 -5.16
CA HIS A 75 -9.24 -18.43 -6.03
C HIS A 75 -7.75 -18.28 -6.38
N ASN A 76 -7.35 -17.09 -6.82
CA ASN A 76 -5.99 -16.78 -7.21
C ASN A 76 -5.34 -15.97 -6.07
N THR A 77 -4.46 -16.61 -5.31
CA THR A 77 -3.63 -15.95 -4.30
C THR A 77 -2.26 -15.61 -4.86
N GLY A 78 -1.67 -14.52 -4.40
CA GLY A 78 -0.35 -14.09 -4.87
C GLY A 78 -0.14 -12.59 -4.75
N LEU A 79 0.84 -12.09 -5.49
CA LEU A 79 1.10 -10.67 -5.64
C LEU A 79 0.51 -10.19 -6.97
N VAL A 80 -0.16 -9.06 -6.93
CA VAL A 80 -0.70 -8.40 -8.13
C VAL A 80 -0.26 -6.95 -8.12
N GLU A 81 0.28 -6.49 -9.24
CA GLU A 81 0.60 -5.09 -9.44
C GLU A 81 -0.46 -4.48 -10.34
N ILE A 82 -1.13 -3.44 -9.85
CA ILE A 82 -2.24 -2.79 -10.56
C ILE A 82 -2.06 -1.27 -10.53
N PRO A 83 -2.58 -0.55 -11.53
CA PRO A 83 -2.69 0.90 -11.47
C PRO A 83 -3.53 1.34 -10.27
N MET A 84 -3.15 2.46 -9.64
CA MET A 84 -4.01 3.08 -8.63
C MET A 84 -5.38 3.44 -9.22
N GLY A 85 -6.45 3.21 -8.47
CA GLY A 85 -7.83 3.45 -8.92
C GLY A 85 -8.50 2.23 -9.56
N THR A 86 -7.80 1.11 -9.79
CA THR A 86 -8.46 -0.17 -10.09
C THR A 86 -9.48 -0.52 -9.01
N THR A 87 -10.67 -0.98 -9.39
CA THR A 87 -11.75 -1.22 -8.43
C THR A 87 -11.51 -2.48 -7.59
N LEU A 88 -12.04 -2.52 -6.37
CA LEU A 88 -11.99 -3.74 -5.55
C LEU A 88 -12.65 -4.93 -6.25
N ARG A 89 -13.71 -4.69 -7.03
CA ARG A 89 -14.39 -5.71 -7.84
C ARG A 89 -13.44 -6.35 -8.82
N GLU A 90 -12.75 -5.55 -9.62
CA GLU A 90 -11.81 -6.04 -10.63
C GLU A 90 -10.70 -6.87 -9.97
N ILE A 91 -10.17 -6.39 -8.84
CA ILE A 91 -9.16 -7.12 -8.06
C ILE A 91 -9.70 -8.47 -7.57
N VAL A 92 -10.92 -8.52 -7.05
CA VAL A 92 -11.48 -9.73 -6.42
C VAL A 92 -12.02 -10.71 -7.45
N GLU A 93 -12.84 -10.24 -8.38
CA GLU A 93 -13.63 -11.06 -9.30
C GLU A 93 -12.83 -11.40 -10.56
N GLU A 94 -12.10 -10.45 -11.13
CA GLU A 94 -11.37 -10.65 -12.39
C GLU A 94 -9.95 -11.20 -12.15
N ILE A 95 -9.16 -10.50 -11.33
CA ILE A 95 -7.76 -10.88 -11.06
C ILE A 95 -7.71 -12.05 -10.07
N GLY A 96 -8.42 -11.93 -8.95
CA GLY A 96 -8.50 -12.93 -7.90
C GLY A 96 -9.35 -14.16 -8.26
N GLY A 97 -10.11 -14.12 -9.36
CA GLY A 97 -10.97 -15.22 -9.80
C GLY A 97 -12.18 -15.49 -8.90
N GLY A 98 -12.52 -14.56 -8.01
CA GLY A 98 -13.69 -14.63 -7.13
C GLY A 98 -13.51 -15.52 -5.89
N ILE A 99 -14.63 -15.77 -5.21
CA ILE A 99 -14.65 -16.48 -3.92
C ILE A 99 -14.87 -17.99 -4.11
N PRO A 100 -14.02 -18.85 -3.50
CA PRO A 100 -14.13 -20.30 -3.62
C PRO A 100 -15.50 -20.87 -3.24
N ASN A 101 -15.88 -21.94 -3.94
CA ASN A 101 -17.11 -22.71 -3.74
C ASN A 101 -18.40 -21.93 -4.05
N GLY A 102 -18.37 -21.00 -5.00
CA GLY A 102 -19.54 -20.23 -5.42
C GLY A 102 -20.14 -19.35 -4.31
N LYS A 103 -19.34 -19.02 -3.29
CA LYS A 103 -19.77 -18.12 -2.21
C LYS A 103 -19.75 -16.68 -2.71
N ARG A 104 -20.48 -15.82 -2.01
CA ARG A 104 -20.49 -14.37 -2.30
C ARG A 104 -19.38 -13.66 -1.54
N PHE A 105 -18.84 -12.61 -2.16
CA PHE A 105 -17.98 -11.66 -1.47
C PHE A 105 -18.73 -11.05 -0.28
N LYS A 106 -18.05 -10.95 0.86
CA LYS A 106 -18.61 -10.36 2.09
C LYS A 106 -17.86 -9.10 2.49
N ALA A 107 -16.54 -9.20 2.55
CA ALA A 107 -15.65 -8.09 2.84
C ALA A 107 -14.22 -8.43 2.42
N ALA A 108 -13.42 -7.40 2.18
CA ALA A 108 -11.97 -7.46 2.08
C ALA A 108 -11.36 -6.67 3.24
N GLN A 109 -10.20 -7.08 3.75
CA GLN A 109 -9.43 -6.27 4.68
C GLN A 109 -8.24 -5.70 3.91
N THR A 110 -8.08 -4.38 3.93
CA THR A 110 -6.94 -3.70 3.31
C THR A 110 -6.08 -3.04 4.37
N GLY A 111 -4.81 -2.74 4.06
CA GLY A 111 -3.91 -2.04 4.98
C GLY A 111 -3.37 -2.89 6.14
N GLY A 112 -3.44 -4.23 6.03
CA GLY A 112 -2.98 -5.16 7.06
C GLY A 112 -3.84 -5.14 8.33
N PRO A 113 -3.32 -5.63 9.48
CA PRO A 113 -4.09 -5.71 10.73
C PRO A 113 -4.58 -4.36 11.26
N SER A 114 -3.98 -3.26 10.79
CA SER A 114 -4.29 -1.90 11.21
C SER A 114 -5.34 -1.23 10.32
N GLY A 115 -5.70 -1.83 9.18
CA GLY A 115 -6.66 -1.25 8.26
C GLY A 115 -8.08 -1.79 8.40
N GLY A 116 -8.99 -1.17 7.66
CA GLY A 116 -10.44 -1.40 7.75
C GLY A 116 -10.91 -2.62 6.94
N CYS A 117 -12.10 -3.10 7.28
CA CYS A 117 -12.83 -4.07 6.48
C CYS A 117 -13.74 -3.33 5.50
N ILE A 118 -13.55 -3.53 4.21
CA ILE A 118 -14.36 -2.99 3.12
C ILE A 118 -15.52 -3.98 2.86
N PRO A 119 -16.77 -3.65 3.23
CA PRO A 119 -17.93 -4.50 3.01
C PRO A 119 -18.33 -4.59 1.52
N ALA A 120 -19.15 -5.59 1.19
CA ALA A 120 -19.62 -5.85 -0.17
C ALA A 120 -20.34 -4.67 -0.87
N GLU A 121 -20.94 -3.74 -0.11
CA GLU A 121 -21.55 -2.53 -0.67
C GLU A 121 -20.53 -1.55 -1.28
N HIS A 122 -19.26 -1.68 -0.92
CA HIS A 122 -18.15 -0.90 -1.47
C HIS A 122 -17.28 -1.71 -2.44
N LEU A 123 -17.80 -2.81 -3.00
CA LEU A 123 -17.05 -3.64 -3.93
C LEU A 123 -16.63 -2.88 -5.20
N ASP A 124 -17.38 -1.85 -5.60
CA ASP A 124 -17.07 -1.02 -6.76
C ASP A 124 -16.15 0.18 -6.43
N ILE A 125 -15.61 0.26 -5.20
CA ILE A 125 -14.75 1.38 -4.81
C ILE A 125 -13.41 1.34 -5.57
N PRO A 126 -12.96 2.46 -6.15
CA PRO A 126 -11.60 2.59 -6.66
C PRO A 126 -10.57 2.46 -5.53
N ILE A 127 -9.54 1.65 -5.73
CA ILE A 127 -8.47 1.48 -4.76
C ILE A 127 -7.42 2.58 -4.95
N ASP A 128 -7.60 3.67 -4.21
CA ASP A 128 -6.64 4.75 -4.05
C ASP A 128 -6.69 5.33 -2.63
N TYR A 129 -5.77 6.24 -2.29
CA TYR A 129 -5.65 6.74 -0.92
C TYR A 129 -6.91 7.49 -0.45
N ASP A 130 -7.45 8.39 -1.27
CA ASP A 130 -8.57 9.27 -0.89
C ASP A 130 -9.86 8.46 -0.71
N ASN A 131 -10.15 7.56 -1.66
CA ASN A 131 -11.36 6.74 -1.62
C ASN A 131 -11.35 5.77 -0.44
N LEU A 132 -10.22 5.10 -0.16
CA LEU A 132 -10.12 4.21 1.00
C LEU A 132 -10.28 4.94 2.33
N ILE A 133 -9.68 6.14 2.47
CA ILE A 133 -9.83 6.96 3.68
C ILE A 133 -11.30 7.38 3.86
N SER A 134 -12.01 7.69 2.77
CA SER A 134 -13.42 8.13 2.84
C SER A 134 -14.38 7.10 3.45
N ILE A 135 -14.04 5.81 3.36
CA ILE A 135 -14.82 4.71 3.94
C ILE A 135 -14.21 4.16 5.25
N GLY A 136 -13.29 4.91 5.87
CA GLY A 136 -12.66 4.49 7.13
C GLY A 136 -11.68 3.32 6.98
N SER A 137 -11.19 3.06 5.77
CA SER A 137 -10.12 2.11 5.51
C SER A 137 -8.81 2.84 5.19
N MET A 138 -7.78 2.09 4.82
CA MET A 138 -6.48 2.63 4.42
C MET A 138 -5.77 1.68 3.45
N MET A 139 -4.89 2.24 2.61
CA MET A 139 -4.06 1.46 1.68
C MET A 139 -3.03 0.59 2.42
N GLY A 140 -2.40 1.15 3.46
CA GLY A 140 -1.26 0.52 4.16
C GLY A 140 -0.14 0.12 3.19
N SER A 141 0.36 -1.11 3.32
CA SER A 141 1.45 -1.63 2.47
C SER A 141 0.99 -2.12 1.10
N GLY A 142 -0.32 -2.29 0.87
CA GLY A 142 -0.84 -3.07 -0.27
C GLY A 142 -1.31 -4.43 0.19
#